data_AF-A0A6C8G488-F1
#
_entry.id   AF-A0A6C8G488-F1
#
_cell.length_a   1.000
_cell.length_b   1.000
_cell.length_c   1.000
_cell.angle_alpha   90.00
_cell.angle_beta   90.00
_cell.angle_gamma   90.00
#
_symmetry.space_group_name_H-M   'P 1'
#
loop_
_entity.id
_entity.type
_entity.pdbx_description
1 polymer ?
#
loop_
_entity_poly.entity_id
_entity_poly.type
_entity_poly.pdbx_seq_one_letter_code
_entity_poly.pdbx_strand_id
1 'polypeptide(L)'
;MKKTTWFVGRFPGYVSPLSGVALSVLAALCPLTSRGESYFNPAFLSADTASVADLSRFEKGNHQPPGIYRVDIWRNDEFVATQDIRFEAGAVGAGDKSGGLMPCFTPEWIKRLGVNTAAFPVSDKGVDTTCIHLPEKIPGAEVAFDFASMRLNISLPQASLLNSARGYIPPEEWDEGIPAALINYSFTGSRGTDSDSLFFESVEWFELWPLAAA
;
A
#
# COMPACT_ATOMS: atom_id res chain seq x y z
N MET A 1 18.43 -57.40 3.78
CA MET A 1 19.42 -57.81 4.81
C MET A 1 20.23 -56.59 5.23
N LYS A 2 20.31 -56.29 6.53
CA LYS A 2 21.15 -55.19 7.05
C LYS A 2 22.57 -55.70 7.31
N LYS A 3 23.62 -54.95 6.93
CA LYS A 3 24.99 -55.19 7.39
C LYS A 3 25.57 -53.91 7.98
N THR A 4 25.55 -53.85 9.30
CA THR A 4 26.20 -52.82 10.11
C THR A 4 27.70 -53.10 10.14
N THR A 5 28.52 -52.22 9.53
CA THR A 5 29.98 -52.28 9.65
C THR A 5 30.44 -51.41 10.81
N TRP A 6 30.85 -52.06 11.89
CA TRP A 6 31.42 -51.41 13.07
C TRP A 6 32.86 -50.95 12.78
N PHE A 7 33.11 -49.64 12.83
CA PHE A 7 34.48 -49.13 12.96
C PHE A 7 34.90 -49.12 14.43
N VAL A 8 35.52 -50.23 14.87
CA VAL A 8 36.31 -50.26 16.10
C VAL A 8 37.78 -50.06 15.70
N GLY A 9 38.31 -48.87 15.98
CA GLY A 9 39.64 -48.45 15.51
C GLY A 9 40.22 -47.28 16.29
N ARG A 10 40.02 -47.26 17.61
CA ARG A 10 40.63 -46.25 18.49
C ARG A 10 42.10 -46.58 18.71
N PHE A 11 42.96 -46.13 17.80
CA PHE A 11 44.41 -46.18 17.99
C PHE A 11 44.90 -45.01 18.86
N PRO A 12 45.80 -45.25 19.83
CA PRO A 12 46.31 -44.21 20.71
C PRO A 12 47.47 -43.44 20.08
N GLY A 13 47.36 -42.11 20.07
CA GLY A 13 48.49 -41.21 20.30
C GLY A 13 49.71 -41.29 19.39
N TYR A 14 49.57 -40.98 18.10
CA TYR A 14 50.65 -40.31 17.35
C TYR A 14 50.06 -39.36 16.30
N VAL A 15 49.73 -38.13 16.73
CA VAL A 15 49.35 -37.06 15.81
C VAL A 15 50.64 -36.57 15.15
N SER A 16 50.73 -36.65 13.81
CA SER A 16 51.94 -36.13 13.14
C SER A 16 52.07 -34.62 13.39
N PRO A 17 53.28 -34.08 13.61
CA PRO A 17 53.44 -32.65 13.87
C PRO A 17 52.94 -31.78 12.71
N LEU A 18 53.02 -32.32 11.48
CA LEU A 18 52.47 -31.69 10.27
C LEU A 18 50.94 -31.57 10.30
N SER A 19 50.21 -32.52 10.90
CA SER A 19 48.75 -32.44 11.01
C SER A 19 48.31 -31.30 11.95
N GLY A 20 49.04 -31.10 13.05
CA GLY A 20 48.80 -29.96 13.95
C GLY A 20 49.05 -28.60 13.29
N VAL A 21 50.13 -28.48 12.52
CA VAL A 21 50.46 -27.26 11.76
C VAL A 21 49.46 -27.00 10.64
N ALA A 22 49.02 -28.03 9.91
CA ALA A 22 48.00 -27.88 8.88
C ALA A 22 46.68 -27.34 9.45
N LEU A 23 46.26 -27.83 10.63
CA LEU A 23 45.01 -27.44 11.26
C LEU A 23 45.06 -26.02 11.86
N SER A 24 46.20 -25.60 12.41
CA SER A 24 46.39 -24.22 12.89
C SER A 24 46.48 -23.20 11.76
N VAL A 25 47.12 -23.55 10.64
CA VAL A 25 47.14 -22.71 9.42
C VAL A 25 45.74 -22.56 8.83
N LEU A 26 44.94 -23.63 8.79
CA LEU A 26 43.56 -23.57 8.28
C LEU A 26 42.63 -22.74 9.19
N ALA A 27 42.86 -22.77 10.51
CA ALA A 27 42.16 -21.89 11.46
C ALA A 27 42.58 -20.41 11.31
N ALA A 28 43.87 -20.13 11.07
CA ALA A 28 44.38 -18.78 10.86
C ALA A 28 43.99 -18.17 9.49
N LEU A 29 43.77 -19.01 8.48
CA LEU A 29 43.29 -18.60 7.15
C LEU A 29 41.76 -18.53 7.04
N CYS A 30 41.03 -18.91 8.10
CA CYS A 30 39.57 -18.78 8.11
C CYS A 30 39.20 -17.29 8.22
N PRO A 31 38.53 -16.69 7.22
CA PRO A 31 38.21 -15.28 7.27
C PRO A 31 37.24 -15.01 8.42
N LEU A 32 37.67 -14.20 9.39
CA LEU A 32 36.78 -13.62 10.39
C LEU A 32 35.67 -12.88 9.66
N THR A 33 34.43 -13.34 9.81
CA THR A 33 33.27 -12.73 9.16
C THR A 33 32.98 -11.38 9.79
N SER A 34 33.57 -10.30 9.25
CA SER A 34 33.27 -8.94 9.66
C SER A 34 31.85 -8.57 9.23
N ARG A 35 30.94 -8.46 10.20
CA ARG A 35 29.65 -7.82 9.99
C ARG A 35 29.82 -6.32 10.17
N GLY A 36 29.70 -5.57 9.08
CA GLY A 36 29.46 -4.13 9.14
C GLY A 36 27.97 -3.88 9.28
N GLU A 37 27.58 -3.11 10.28
CA GLU A 37 26.23 -2.54 10.35
C GLU A 37 26.20 -1.21 9.58
N SER A 38 25.06 -0.86 8.99
CA SER A 38 24.88 0.43 8.32
C SER A 38 24.72 1.52 9.39
N TYR A 39 25.37 2.66 9.23
CA TYR A 39 25.30 3.79 10.17
C TYR A 39 24.89 5.08 9.46
N PHE A 40 23.97 5.84 10.04
CA PHE A 40 23.56 7.14 9.52
C PHE A 40 24.18 8.29 10.34
N ASN A 41 25.09 9.05 9.72
CA ASN A 41 25.70 10.21 10.36
C ASN A 41 24.70 11.39 10.45
N PRO A 42 24.28 11.83 11.65
CA PRO A 42 23.29 12.90 11.80
C PRO A 42 23.78 14.27 11.32
N ALA A 43 25.11 14.48 11.22
CA ALA A 43 25.69 15.73 10.73
C ALA A 43 25.37 16.04 9.25
N PHE A 44 24.83 15.08 8.50
CA PHE A 44 24.32 15.31 7.14
C PHE A 44 22.87 15.82 7.11
N LEU A 45 22.13 15.76 8.23
CA LEU A 45 20.75 16.24 8.33
C LEU A 45 20.66 17.63 8.97
N SER A 46 21.51 17.92 9.97
CA SER A 46 21.55 19.21 10.66
C SER A 46 22.96 19.52 11.15
N ALA A 47 23.30 20.81 11.20
CA ALA A 47 24.51 21.29 11.86
C ALA A 47 24.45 21.14 13.40
N ASP A 48 23.24 21.14 13.97
CA ASP A 48 23.00 20.77 15.37
C ASP A 48 22.62 19.29 15.43
N THR A 49 23.59 18.42 15.70
CA THR A 49 23.37 16.98 15.79
C THR A 49 22.50 16.56 16.98
N ALA A 50 22.34 17.41 18.01
CA ALA A 50 21.47 17.13 19.15
C ALA A 50 19.98 17.36 18.82
N SER A 51 19.68 18.12 17.76
CA SER A 51 18.33 18.31 17.23
C SER A 51 17.82 17.15 16.34
N VAL A 52 18.72 16.25 15.93
CA VAL A 52 18.40 15.16 15.00
C VAL A 52 17.77 14.00 15.77
N ALA A 53 16.60 13.54 15.31
CA ALA A 53 15.90 12.40 15.89
C ALA A 53 16.67 11.08 15.72
N ASP A 54 16.37 10.09 16.57
CA ASP A 54 17.03 8.77 16.54
C ASP A 54 16.90 8.06 15.18
N LEU A 55 18.05 7.88 14.52
CA LEU A 55 18.18 7.26 13.20
C LEU A 55 18.37 5.74 13.25
N SER A 56 18.54 5.14 14.44
CA SER A 56 18.88 3.71 14.62
C SER A 56 17.86 2.72 14.03
N ARG A 57 16.63 3.19 13.77
CA ARG A 57 15.61 2.45 13.02
C ARG A 57 15.99 2.21 11.55
N PHE A 58 16.59 3.20 10.89
CA PHE A 58 16.93 3.12 9.47
C PHE A 58 18.17 2.25 9.22
N GLU A 59 19.04 2.14 10.23
CA GLU A 59 20.30 1.38 10.22
C GLU A 59 20.10 -0.14 10.08
N LYS A 60 19.00 -0.66 10.66
CA LYS A 60 18.67 -2.10 10.63
C LYS A 60 17.93 -2.55 9.36
N GLY A 61 17.74 -1.62 8.41
CA GLY A 61 17.00 -1.83 7.16
C GLY A 61 15.49 -1.89 7.37
N ASN A 62 14.72 -1.37 6.41
CA ASN A 62 13.27 -1.55 6.32
C ASN A 62 12.44 -1.30 7.62
N HIS A 63 12.72 -0.21 8.35
CA HIS A 63 11.85 0.28 9.43
C HIS A 63 11.53 1.77 9.24
N GLN A 64 10.44 2.05 8.54
CA GLN A 64 9.86 3.39 8.42
C GLN A 64 9.05 3.73 9.67
N PRO A 65 8.93 5.02 10.06
CA PRO A 65 8.14 5.39 11.22
C PRO A 65 6.64 5.21 10.96
N PRO A 66 5.84 4.73 11.94
CA PRO A 66 4.39 4.74 11.82
C PRO A 66 3.87 6.18 11.76
N GLY A 67 2.80 6.40 11.00
CA GLY A 67 2.32 7.75 10.68
C GLY A 67 1.20 7.74 9.65
N ILE A 68 0.88 8.92 9.11
CA ILE A 68 -0.09 9.07 8.02
C ILE A 68 0.68 9.35 6.73
N TYR A 69 0.39 8.58 5.68
CA TYR A 69 1.04 8.70 4.38
C TYR A 69 0.00 8.83 3.27
N ARG A 70 0.19 9.80 2.37
CA ARG A 70 -0.56 9.91 1.12
C ARG A 70 -0.07 8.80 0.19
N VAL A 71 -0.96 7.88 -0.18
CA VAL A 71 -0.61 6.71 -1.01
C VAL A 71 -1.60 6.51 -2.15
N ASP A 72 -1.12 5.96 -3.26
CA ASP A 72 -1.93 5.48 -4.37
C ASP A 72 -2.46 4.07 -4.03
N ILE A 73 -3.78 3.94 -3.95
CA ILE A 73 -4.46 2.72 -3.51
C ILE A 73 -4.96 1.97 -4.74
N TRP A 74 -4.47 0.74 -4.89
CA TRP A 74 -4.78 -0.16 -6.00
C TRP A 74 -5.43 -1.43 -5.46
N ARG A 75 -6.54 -1.85 -6.08
CA ARG A 75 -7.28 -3.08 -5.74
C ARG A 75 -7.31 -3.99 -6.97
N ASN A 76 -6.78 -5.20 -6.88
CA ASN A 76 -6.76 -6.16 -8.00
C ASN A 76 -6.26 -5.53 -9.32
N ASP A 77 -5.16 -4.77 -9.24
CA ASP A 77 -4.56 -3.97 -10.33
C ASP A 77 -5.42 -2.82 -10.92
N GLU A 78 -6.55 -2.49 -10.30
CA GLU A 78 -7.36 -1.31 -10.58
C GLU A 78 -7.01 -0.15 -9.63
N PHE A 79 -6.85 1.06 -10.16
CA PHE A 79 -6.67 2.26 -9.33
C PHE A 79 -7.99 2.64 -8.65
N VAL A 80 -7.96 2.87 -7.33
CA VAL A 80 -9.14 3.27 -6.54
C VAL A 80 -9.08 4.75 -6.20
N ALA A 81 -8.02 5.19 -5.48
CA ALA A 81 -7.89 6.56 -5.03
C ALA A 81 -6.45 6.88 -4.57
N THR A 82 -6.10 8.17 -4.54
CA THR A 82 -4.87 8.70 -3.93
C THR A 82 -5.22 9.42 -2.64
N GLN A 83 -5.10 8.77 -1.48
CA GLN A 83 -5.58 9.32 -0.20
C GLN A 83 -4.62 9.05 0.97
N ASP A 84 -4.75 9.85 2.02
CA ASP A 84 -4.02 9.70 3.27
C ASP A 84 -4.52 8.47 4.04
N ILE A 85 -3.61 7.51 4.27
CA ILE A 85 -3.85 6.28 5.04
C ILE A 85 -2.96 6.30 6.28
N ARG A 86 -3.49 5.86 7.42
CA ARG A 86 -2.72 5.62 8.63
C ARG A 86 -1.97 4.29 8.51
N PHE A 87 -0.69 4.30 8.83
CA PHE A 87 0.17 3.13 8.89
C PHE A 87 0.70 2.94 10.30
N GLU A 88 0.61 1.71 10.80
CA GLU A 88 1.10 1.30 12.11
C GLU A 88 2.34 0.41 11.94
N ALA A 89 3.11 0.24 13.02
CA ALA A 89 4.28 -0.63 13.01
C ALA A 89 3.80 -2.09 12.97
N GLY A 90 4.02 -2.76 11.85
CA GLY A 90 3.61 -4.13 11.63
C GLY A 90 4.39 -5.11 12.50
N ALA A 91 3.69 -6.13 12.99
CA ALA A 91 4.37 -7.32 13.52
C ALA A 91 5.09 -8.08 12.38
N VAL A 92 5.97 -9.01 12.76
CA VAL A 92 6.81 -9.82 11.86
C VAL A 92 5.98 -10.40 10.70
N GLY A 93 6.19 -9.90 9.49
CA GLY A 93 5.42 -10.30 8.30
C GLY A 93 5.07 -9.17 7.33
N ALA A 94 5.20 -7.89 7.73
CA ALA A 94 5.19 -6.79 6.77
C ALA A 94 6.34 -6.97 5.75
N GLY A 95 6.02 -7.22 4.48
CA GLY A 95 7.01 -7.56 3.45
C GLY A 95 8.08 -6.48 3.28
N ASP A 96 9.28 -6.87 2.85
CA ASP A 96 10.49 -6.04 2.89
C ASP A 96 10.31 -4.60 2.38
N LYS A 97 9.55 -4.43 1.28
CA LYS A 97 9.24 -3.14 0.63
C LYS A 97 8.34 -2.20 1.44
N SER A 98 7.60 -2.73 2.41
CA SER A 98 6.71 -1.96 3.29
C SER A 98 7.48 -1.16 4.34
N GLY A 99 8.76 -1.50 4.57
CA GLY A 99 9.54 -0.87 5.63
C GLY A 99 8.97 -1.13 7.02
N GLY A 100 8.43 -2.33 7.28
CA GLY A 100 7.85 -2.68 8.58
C GLY A 100 6.51 -2.02 8.88
N LEU A 101 5.88 -1.35 7.91
CA LEU A 101 4.57 -0.73 8.08
C LEU A 101 3.42 -1.67 7.72
N MET A 102 2.27 -1.49 8.36
CA MET A 102 0.99 -2.09 7.98
C MET A 102 -0.09 -1.02 7.87
N PRO A 103 -0.87 -0.98 6.78
CA PRO A 103 -1.97 -0.02 6.64
C PRO A 103 -3.12 -0.35 7.58
N CYS A 104 -3.73 0.72 8.07
CA CYS A 104 -4.78 0.71 9.07
C CYS A 104 -6.07 1.26 8.44
N PHE A 105 -6.99 0.36 8.07
CA PHE A 105 -8.23 0.76 7.39
C PHE A 105 -9.38 0.93 8.38
N THR A 106 -10.31 1.82 8.03
CA THR A 106 -11.58 2.03 8.74
C THR A 106 -12.72 1.24 8.05
N PRO A 107 -13.88 1.01 8.71
CA PRO A 107 -15.01 0.31 8.08
C PRO A 107 -15.49 0.94 6.76
N GLU A 108 -15.38 2.26 6.63
CA GLU A 108 -15.73 3.02 5.42
C GLU A 108 -14.80 2.68 4.26
N TRP A 109 -13.50 2.54 4.53
CA TRP A 109 -12.53 2.08 3.54
C TRP A 109 -12.81 0.66 3.05
N ILE A 110 -13.22 -0.25 3.94
CA ILE A 110 -13.57 -1.62 3.53
C ILE A 110 -14.75 -1.62 2.55
N LYS A 111 -15.76 -0.76 2.79
CA LYS A 111 -16.88 -0.57 1.86
C LYS A 111 -16.43 0.03 0.52
N ARG A 112 -15.58 1.07 0.53
CA ARG A 112 -15.05 1.70 -0.70
C ARG A 112 -14.20 0.73 -1.53
N LEU A 113 -13.47 -0.19 -0.90
CA LEU A 113 -12.78 -1.28 -1.60
C LEU A 113 -13.75 -2.29 -2.24
N GLY A 114 -15.07 -2.13 -2.06
CA GLY A 114 -16.10 -2.98 -2.65
C GLY A 114 -16.29 -4.31 -1.93
N VAL A 115 -15.82 -4.45 -0.69
CA VAL A 115 -15.96 -5.69 0.08
C VAL A 115 -17.42 -5.88 0.53
N ASN A 116 -17.92 -7.10 0.39
CA ASN A 116 -19.23 -7.52 0.90
C ASN A 116 -19.21 -7.67 2.42
N THR A 117 -19.41 -6.55 3.13
CA THR A 117 -19.43 -6.51 4.60
C THR A 117 -20.57 -7.29 5.25
N ALA A 118 -21.57 -7.77 4.47
CA ALA A 118 -22.63 -8.64 4.97
C ALA A 118 -22.20 -10.12 5.01
N ALA A 119 -21.33 -10.55 4.10
CA ALA A 119 -20.72 -11.88 4.11
C ALA A 119 -19.45 -11.93 4.99
N PHE A 120 -18.69 -10.84 5.02
CA PHE A 120 -17.46 -10.69 5.81
C PHE A 120 -17.62 -9.54 6.81
N PRO A 121 -18.22 -9.78 8.00
CA PRO A 121 -18.39 -8.75 9.01
C PRO A 121 -17.04 -8.31 9.58
N VAL A 122 -16.60 -7.13 9.16
CA VAL A 122 -15.31 -6.52 9.57
C VAL A 122 -15.37 -5.82 10.93
N SER A 123 -16.56 -5.48 11.41
CA SER A 123 -16.78 -4.79 12.69
C SER A 123 -17.47 -5.70 13.70
N ASP A 124 -16.70 -6.20 14.67
CA ASP A 124 -17.23 -6.89 15.83
C ASP A 124 -17.79 -5.89 16.84
N LYS A 125 -19.00 -6.14 17.36
CA LYS A 125 -19.64 -5.26 18.36
C LYS A 125 -18.85 -5.26 19.67
N GLY A 126 -18.01 -4.26 19.87
CA GLY A 126 -17.27 -4.03 21.12
C GLY A 126 -15.73 -3.99 20.99
N VAL A 127 -15.19 -4.16 19.78
CA VAL A 127 -13.77 -3.86 19.50
C VAL A 127 -13.67 -2.44 18.94
N ASP A 128 -12.64 -1.70 19.33
CA ASP A 128 -12.37 -0.36 18.81
C ASP A 128 -12.09 -0.44 17.30
N THR A 129 -13.07 -0.05 16.47
CA THR A 129 -13.05 -0.17 15.00
C THR A 129 -12.10 0.81 14.31
N THR A 130 -11.12 1.35 15.02
CA THR A 130 -10.13 2.31 14.52
C THR A 130 -9.09 1.69 13.58
N CYS A 131 -8.86 0.38 13.65
CA CYS A 131 -7.89 -0.30 12.79
C CYS A 131 -8.36 -1.70 12.35
N ILE A 132 -8.47 -1.91 11.04
CA ILE A 132 -8.85 -3.19 10.43
C ILE A 132 -7.71 -3.66 9.52
N HIS A 133 -7.11 -4.80 9.85
CA HIS A 133 -6.15 -5.49 9.00
C HIS A 133 -6.89 -6.47 8.06
N LEU A 134 -6.87 -6.17 6.75
CA LEU A 134 -7.59 -6.96 5.74
C LEU A 134 -7.23 -8.46 5.74
N PRO A 135 -5.93 -8.86 5.80
CA PRO A 135 -5.57 -10.29 5.75
C PRO A 135 -6.10 -11.12 6.92
N GLU A 136 -6.39 -10.49 8.07
CA GLU A 136 -6.95 -11.16 9.24
C GLU A 136 -8.47 -11.34 9.16
N LYS A 137 -9.16 -10.42 8.48
CA LYS A 137 -10.64 -10.40 8.36
C LYS A 137 -11.17 -11.02 7.07
N ILE A 138 -10.38 -11.05 6.00
CA ILE A 138 -10.78 -11.57 4.69
C ILE A 138 -9.80 -12.70 4.30
N PRO A 139 -10.21 -13.97 4.31
CA PRO A 139 -9.32 -15.09 4.01
C PRO A 139 -8.87 -15.04 2.54
N GLY A 140 -7.56 -15.02 2.32
CA GLY A 140 -6.96 -14.89 1.00
C GLY A 140 -6.86 -13.44 0.49
N ALA A 141 -7.11 -12.43 1.34
CA ALA A 141 -6.72 -11.06 1.03
C ALA A 141 -5.22 -10.86 1.28
N GLU A 142 -4.53 -10.20 0.34
CA GLU A 142 -3.13 -9.82 0.47
C GLU A 142 -2.99 -8.30 0.40
N VAL A 143 -2.04 -7.75 1.15
CA VAL A 143 -1.78 -6.31 1.19
C VAL A 143 -0.28 -6.09 1.07
N ALA A 144 0.13 -5.45 -0.03
CA ALA A 144 1.53 -5.18 -0.36
C ALA A 144 1.74 -3.67 -0.53
N PHE A 145 2.35 -3.06 0.47
CA PHE A 145 2.76 -1.65 0.42
C PHE A 145 4.21 -1.54 -0.07
N ASP A 146 4.43 -0.67 -1.05
CA ASP A 146 5.75 -0.27 -1.54
C ASP A 146 5.98 1.20 -1.16
N PHE A 147 6.76 1.40 -0.09
CA PHE A 147 7.00 2.72 0.48
C PHE A 147 7.76 3.65 -0.47
N ALA A 148 8.65 3.09 -1.31
CA ALA A 148 9.47 3.88 -2.22
C ALA A 148 8.65 4.50 -3.38
N SER A 149 7.57 3.83 -3.79
CA SER A 149 6.64 4.32 -4.80
C SER A 149 5.34 4.90 -4.22
N MET A 150 5.20 4.95 -2.89
CA MET A 150 3.97 5.35 -2.18
C MET A 150 2.71 4.61 -2.70
N ARG A 151 2.87 3.34 -3.07
CA ARG A 151 1.81 2.54 -3.70
C ARG A 151 1.36 1.40 -2.79
N LEU A 152 0.06 1.34 -2.53
CA LEU A 152 -0.60 0.34 -1.72
C LEU A 152 -1.40 -0.61 -2.62
N ASN A 153 -0.88 -1.81 -2.87
CA ASN A 153 -1.57 -2.85 -3.62
C ASN A 153 -2.37 -3.76 -2.67
N ILE A 154 -3.63 -3.99 -3.01
CA ILE A 154 -4.57 -4.80 -2.25
C ILE A 154 -5.12 -5.87 -3.19
N SER A 155 -4.90 -7.14 -2.86
CA SER A 155 -5.49 -8.28 -3.55
C SER A 155 -6.68 -8.79 -2.73
N LEU A 156 -7.86 -8.86 -3.36
CA LEU A 156 -9.11 -9.31 -2.74
C LEU A 156 -9.73 -10.44 -3.57
N PRO A 157 -10.04 -11.60 -2.97
CA PRO A 157 -10.77 -12.68 -3.66
C PRO A 157 -12.12 -12.20 -4.16
N GLN A 158 -12.51 -12.54 -5.39
CA GLN A 158 -13.79 -12.13 -5.98
C GLN A 158 -15.01 -12.50 -5.13
N ALA A 159 -14.94 -13.60 -4.36
CA ALA A 159 -16.00 -14.02 -3.43
C ALA A 159 -16.18 -13.07 -2.23
N SER A 160 -15.19 -12.23 -1.92
CA SER A 160 -15.26 -11.19 -0.88
C SER A 160 -15.79 -9.85 -1.39
N LEU A 161 -15.89 -9.67 -2.71
CA LEU A 161 -16.35 -8.42 -3.31
C LEU A 161 -17.87 -8.43 -3.54
N LEU A 162 -18.46 -7.23 -3.52
CA LEU A 162 -19.82 -6.99 -4.00
C LEU A 162 -19.87 -7.17 -5.52
N ASN A 163 -20.89 -7.89 -6.00
CA ASN A 163 -21.10 -8.11 -7.42
C ASN A 163 -21.73 -6.86 -8.06
N SER A 164 -20.91 -5.85 -8.36
CA SER A 164 -21.31 -4.66 -9.10
C SER A 164 -21.35 -4.92 -10.60
N ALA A 165 -22.25 -4.24 -11.32
CA ALA A 165 -22.26 -4.28 -12.78
C ALA A 165 -21.00 -3.57 -13.32
N ARG A 166 -20.50 -3.99 -14.49
CA ARG A 166 -19.36 -3.32 -15.14
C ARG A 166 -19.72 -1.85 -15.41
N GLY A 167 -18.93 -0.93 -14.86
CA GLY A 167 -19.18 0.52 -14.97
C GLY A 167 -20.12 1.09 -13.89
N TYR A 168 -20.48 0.31 -12.86
CA TYR A 168 -21.20 0.82 -11.69
C TYR A 168 -20.27 1.71 -10.84
N ILE A 169 -20.72 2.92 -10.54
CA ILE A 169 -20.09 3.86 -9.62
C ILE A 169 -21.00 3.96 -8.37
N PRO A 170 -20.48 3.75 -7.15
CA PRO A 170 -21.28 3.83 -5.94
C PRO A 170 -21.81 5.26 -5.71
N PRO A 171 -23.05 5.45 -5.21
CA PRO A 171 -23.62 6.77 -4.94
C PRO A 171 -22.79 7.63 -3.98
N GLU A 172 -22.02 7.00 -3.08
CA GLU A 172 -21.11 7.68 -2.16
C GLU A 172 -19.88 8.33 -2.83
N GLU A 173 -19.66 8.09 -4.12
CA GLU A 173 -18.63 8.73 -4.94
C GLU A 173 -19.19 9.79 -5.91
N TRP A 174 -20.50 10.04 -5.88
CA TRP A 174 -21.12 11.05 -6.73
C TRP A 174 -20.92 12.45 -6.14
N ASP A 175 -20.43 13.37 -6.97
CA ASP A 175 -20.25 14.77 -6.60
C ASP A 175 -21.49 15.57 -7.03
N GLU A 176 -22.24 16.07 -6.05
CA GLU A 176 -23.37 17.01 -6.24
C GLU A 176 -22.91 18.36 -6.81
N GLY A 177 -21.59 18.59 -6.87
CA GLY A 177 -20.97 19.79 -7.38
C GLY A 177 -21.07 20.97 -6.41
N ILE A 178 -20.95 22.17 -6.96
CA ILE A 178 -21.08 23.43 -6.21
C ILE A 178 -22.32 24.18 -6.68
N PRO A 179 -23.04 24.88 -5.78
CA PRO A 179 -24.17 25.71 -6.15
C PRO A 179 -23.73 26.83 -7.10
N ALA A 180 -24.24 26.80 -8.33
CA ALA A 180 -23.87 27.72 -9.40
C ALA A 180 -25.13 28.27 -10.11
N ALA A 181 -25.01 29.48 -10.66
CA ALA A 181 -26.00 30.06 -11.56
C ALA A 181 -25.41 30.12 -12.96
N LEU A 182 -26.10 29.56 -13.96
CA LEU A 182 -25.62 29.47 -15.34
C LEU A 182 -26.53 30.27 -16.27
N ILE A 183 -25.91 31.08 -17.13
CA ILE A 183 -26.58 31.88 -18.16
C ILE A 183 -25.96 31.51 -19.49
N ASN A 184 -26.79 31.09 -20.44
CA ASN A 184 -26.36 30.77 -21.79
C ASN A 184 -27.15 31.65 -22.77
N TYR A 185 -26.53 32.69 -23.36
CA TYR A 185 -27.17 33.53 -24.37
C TYR A 185 -26.73 33.19 -25.78
N SER A 186 -27.72 33.24 -26.67
CA SER A 186 -27.63 33.19 -28.09
C SER A 186 -29.04 33.77 -28.61
N PHE A 187 -29.24 34.42 -29.78
CA PHE A 187 -30.52 34.93 -30.40
C PHE A 187 -30.79 34.62 -31.94
N THR A 188 -31.89 33.92 -32.32
CA THR A 188 -32.19 33.44 -33.71
C THR A 188 -33.20 34.31 -34.48
N GLY A 189 -33.10 34.33 -35.82
CA GLY A 189 -34.19 34.79 -36.69
C GLY A 189 -33.89 34.68 -38.20
N SER A 190 -34.80 34.07 -38.97
CA SER A 190 -34.69 33.95 -40.43
C SER A 190 -35.73 34.79 -41.19
N ARG A 191 -35.41 35.20 -42.41
CA ARG A 191 -36.28 35.97 -43.30
C ARG A 191 -36.10 35.51 -44.75
N GLY A 192 -37.16 34.98 -45.35
CA GLY A 192 -37.16 34.55 -46.76
C GLY A 192 -38.35 35.12 -47.55
N THR A 193 -38.12 35.36 -48.84
CA THR A 193 -39.12 35.65 -49.87
C THR A 193 -38.75 34.86 -51.13
N ASP A 194 -39.64 34.80 -52.13
CA ASP A 194 -39.67 33.80 -53.22
C ASP A 194 -38.36 33.59 -54.02
N SER A 195 -37.41 34.54 -53.97
CA SER A 195 -36.09 34.44 -54.61
C SER A 195 -34.88 34.69 -53.68
N ASP A 196 -35.06 34.89 -52.37
CA ASP A 196 -33.96 35.28 -51.48
C ASP A 196 -34.23 34.91 -50.01
N SER A 197 -33.19 34.47 -49.28
CA SER A 197 -33.32 34.05 -47.87
C SER A 197 -32.10 34.36 -47.02
N LEU A 198 -32.36 34.87 -45.82
CA LEU A 198 -31.36 35.21 -44.80
C LEU A 198 -31.69 34.45 -43.51
N PHE A 199 -30.66 33.92 -42.85
CA PHE A 199 -30.75 33.32 -41.52
C PHE A 199 -29.78 34.04 -40.58
N PHE A 200 -30.29 34.47 -39.43
CA PHE A 200 -29.54 34.68 -38.20
C PHE A 200 -29.94 33.57 -37.22
N GLU A 201 -29.04 33.18 -36.34
CA GLU A 201 -29.26 32.09 -35.38
C GLU A 201 -28.55 32.42 -34.08
N SER A 202 -29.18 32.09 -32.94
CA SER A 202 -28.63 31.89 -31.59
C SER A 202 -29.80 31.66 -30.49
N VAL A 203 -29.65 31.00 -29.32
CA VAL A 203 -30.71 30.73 -28.27
C VAL A 203 -30.45 31.17 -26.77
N GLU A 204 -31.36 31.92 -26.09
CA GLU A 204 -31.17 32.39 -24.67
C GLU A 204 -31.87 31.48 -23.64
N TRP A 205 -31.10 30.98 -22.67
CA TRP A 205 -31.59 30.16 -21.56
C TRP A 205 -30.86 30.52 -20.26
N PHE A 206 -31.65 30.86 -19.23
CA PHE A 206 -31.20 31.13 -17.87
C PHE A 206 -31.73 30.01 -16.97
N GLU A 207 -30.84 29.23 -16.36
CA GLU A 207 -31.23 28.03 -15.62
C GLU A 207 -30.70 28.11 -14.17
N LEU A 208 -31.64 28.18 -13.22
CA LEU A 208 -31.37 28.09 -11.79
C LEU A 208 -31.69 26.66 -11.34
N TRP A 209 -30.66 25.83 -11.24
CA TRP A 209 -30.79 24.43 -10.85
C TRP A 209 -31.10 24.30 -9.35
N PRO A 210 -32.25 23.74 -8.95
CA PRO A 210 -32.45 23.28 -7.58
C PRO A 210 -31.69 21.96 -7.41
N LEU A 211 -30.90 21.84 -6.34
CA LEU A 211 -30.10 20.65 -6.03
C LEU A 211 -31.00 19.42 -5.74
N ALA A 212 -31.30 18.61 -6.77
CA ALA A 212 -31.84 17.24 -6.67
C ALA A 212 -31.92 16.54 -8.05
N ALA A 213 -30.81 15.96 -8.54
CA ALA A 213 -30.77 14.94 -9.62
C ALA A 213 -29.31 14.47 -9.85
N ALA A 214 -29.01 13.17 -10.03
CA ALA A 214 -29.85 11.97 -10.02
C ALA A 214 -29.01 10.71 -9.78
#